data_AF-A0A1H2MTV8-F1
#
_entry.id   AF-A0A1H2MTV8-F1
#
_cell.length_a   1.000
_cell.length_b   1.000
_cell.length_c   1.000
_cell.angle_alpha   90.00
_cell.angle_beta   90.00
_cell.angle_gamma   90.00
#
_symmetry.space_group_name_H-M   'P 1'
#
loop_
_entity.id
_entity.type
_entity.pdbx_description
1 polymer ?
#
loop_
_entity_poly.entity_id
_entity_poly.type
_entity_poly.pdbx_seq_one_letter_code
_entity_poly.pdbx_strand_id
1 'polypeptide(L)'
;MKAKTASIKIDDFKIKGPSDRMAQLLIAGLLTQALPPVANVQPIAPSAIPAVGEYWPGQGGINGGFVSARGDVPAHYLIFAEKDVGNHEWGNRGKDSGATSKTDGHANSLILLADGDHPAANAADDYAADGHSDFFLPAAAELYQGWLNCPEVFAQDCWYWSSSQRSAYGAFVMLFGDGLQGNYGKSNELRVRPVRRFFI
;
A
#
# COMPACT_ATOMS: atom_id res chain seq x y z
N MET A 1 26.91 32.75 39.60
CA MET A 1 27.84 32.86 38.46
C MET A 1 27.32 33.97 37.54
N LYS A 2 28.17 34.88 37.05
CA LYS A 2 27.72 35.97 36.13
C LYS A 2 27.38 35.37 34.77
N ALA A 3 26.22 35.73 34.21
CA ALA A 3 25.79 35.27 32.89
C ALA A 3 26.78 35.74 31.80
N LYS A 4 27.33 34.80 31.02
CA LYS A 4 28.20 35.13 29.88
C LYS A 4 27.33 35.67 28.75
N THR A 5 27.73 36.82 28.21
CA THR A 5 27.01 37.54 27.15
C THR A 5 27.89 37.55 25.91
N ALA A 6 27.31 37.25 24.74
CA ALA A 6 27.98 37.33 23.44
C ALA A 6 27.38 38.47 22.60
N SER A 7 28.19 39.04 21.71
CA SER A 7 27.71 40.02 20.74
C SER A 7 28.21 39.71 19.34
N ILE A 8 27.32 39.80 18.36
CA ILE A 8 27.65 39.69 16.94
C ILE A 8 27.48 41.09 16.35
N LYS A 9 28.47 41.53 15.57
CA LYS A 9 28.42 42.80 14.84
C LYS A 9 28.79 42.55 13.38
N ILE A 10 27.94 42.99 12.48
CA ILE A 10 28.17 43.00 11.03
C ILE A 10 27.75 44.38 10.54
N ASP A 11 28.69 45.17 10.03
CA ASP A 11 28.49 46.56 9.62
C ASP A 11 27.72 47.39 10.67
N ASP A 12 26.56 47.93 10.30
CA ASP A 12 25.70 48.73 11.19
C ASP A 12 24.80 47.89 12.11
N PHE A 13 24.78 46.57 11.93
CA PHE A 13 23.94 45.67 12.69
C PHE A 13 24.68 45.07 13.89
N LYS A 14 24.16 45.28 15.10
CA LYS A 14 24.73 44.75 16.34
C LYS A 14 23.67 44.11 17.21
N ILE A 15 23.82 42.81 17.46
CA ILE A 15 23.01 42.08 18.44
C ILE A 15 23.89 41.67 19.62
N LYS A 16 23.39 41.89 20.84
CA LYS A 16 24.02 41.44 22.08
C LYS A 16 23.00 40.69 22.93
N GLY A 17 23.39 39.53 23.44
CA GLY A 17 22.51 38.71 24.26
C GLY A 17 23.25 37.59 24.98
N PRO A 18 22.55 36.81 25.82
CA PRO A 18 23.13 35.65 26.50
C PRO A 18 23.76 34.69 25.49
N SER A 19 24.96 34.20 25.78
CA SER A 19 25.76 33.38 24.85
C SER A 19 25.00 32.17 24.31
N ASP A 20 24.20 31.52 25.17
CA ASP A 20 23.46 30.31 24.82
C ASP A 20 22.32 30.59 23.82
N ARG A 21 21.62 31.73 23.98
CA ARG A 21 20.58 32.16 23.03
C ARG A 21 21.18 32.54 21.68
N MET A 22 22.35 33.19 21.68
CA MET A 22 23.04 33.55 20.45
C MET A 22 23.51 32.31 19.67
N ALA A 23 24.00 31.28 20.39
CA ALA A 23 24.35 30.00 19.78
C ALA A 23 23.14 29.28 19.20
N GLN A 24 22.02 29.24 19.92
CA GLN A 24 20.76 28.66 19.42
C GLN A 24 20.26 29.35 18.14
N LEU A 25 20.31 30.69 18.10
CA LEU A 25 19.89 31.47 16.93
C LEU A 25 20.78 31.21 15.70
N LEU A 26 22.10 31.09 15.89
CA LEU A 26 23.03 30.76 14.80
C LEU A 26 22.83 29.34 14.28
N ILE A 27 22.64 28.36 15.17
CA ILE A 27 22.40 26.97 14.79
C ILE A 27 21.08 26.85 14.00
N ALA A 28 20.01 27.52 14.45
CA ALA A 28 18.72 27.53 13.76
C ALA A 28 18.81 28.17 12.36
N GLY A 29 19.58 29.25 12.22
CA GLY A 29 19.79 29.95 10.94
C GLY A 29 20.61 29.15 9.93
N LEU A 30 21.62 28.39 10.38
CA LEU A 30 22.44 27.54 9.51
C LEU A 30 21.67 26.31 9.00
N LEU A 31 20.80 25.73 9.82
CA LEU A 31 19.93 24.62 9.43
C LEU A 31 18.87 25.01 8.39
N THR A 32 18.46 26.28 8.34
CA THR A 32 17.44 26.76 7.38
C THR A 32 18.00 27.03 5.99
N GLN A 33 19.32 27.24 5.84
CA GLN A 33 19.95 27.57 4.54
C GLN A 33 20.48 26.35 3.77
N ALA A 34 20.53 25.16 4.38
CA ALA A 34 20.98 23.93 3.74
C ALA A 34 19.85 23.12 3.08
N LEU A 35 18.59 23.57 3.21
CA LEU A 35 17.44 22.93 2.58
C LEU A 35 17.10 23.72 1.31
N PRO A 36 16.88 23.06 0.15
CA PRO A 36 16.31 23.73 -1.01
C PRO A 36 15.01 24.44 -0.59
N PRO A 37 14.61 25.55 -1.25
CA PRO A 37 13.33 26.18 -0.99
C PRO A 37 12.30 25.06 -1.03
N VAL A 38 11.62 24.84 0.09
CA VAL A 38 10.60 23.82 0.23
C VAL A 38 9.67 24.06 -0.96
N ALA A 39 9.73 23.19 -1.97
CA ALA A 39 8.71 23.15 -2.99
C ALA A 39 7.41 23.17 -2.20
N ASN A 40 6.45 23.99 -2.60
CA ASN A 40 5.22 24.24 -1.87
C ASN A 40 4.38 22.95 -1.82
N VAL A 41 4.85 21.94 -1.09
CA VAL A 41 4.16 20.71 -0.75
C VAL A 41 3.16 21.21 0.27
N GLN A 42 2.00 21.59 -0.25
CA GLN A 42 0.83 21.78 0.59
C GLN A 42 0.80 20.62 1.59
N PRO A 43 0.62 20.89 2.89
CA PRO A 43 0.33 19.82 3.83
C PRO A 43 -0.80 19.01 3.20
N ILE A 44 -0.58 17.71 2.96
CA ILE A 44 -1.63 16.82 2.49
C ILE A 44 -2.71 16.92 3.57
N ALA A 45 -3.78 17.66 3.30
CA ALA A 45 -4.97 17.61 4.11
C ALA A 45 -5.34 16.12 4.19
N PRO A 46 -5.68 15.57 5.38
CA PRO A 46 -6.11 14.18 5.45
C PRO A 46 -7.20 13.99 4.41
N SER A 47 -6.90 13.21 3.37
CA SER A 47 -7.84 13.08 2.25
C SER A 47 -9.08 12.44 2.83
N ALA A 48 -10.22 13.13 2.70
CA ALA A 48 -11.50 12.57 3.09
C ALA A 48 -11.62 11.21 2.42
N ILE A 49 -12.06 10.20 3.17
CA ILE A 49 -12.25 8.84 2.65
C ILE A 49 -13.19 8.96 1.43
N PRO A 50 -12.73 8.67 0.20
CA PRO A 50 -13.58 8.76 -0.99
C PRO A 50 -14.72 7.76 -0.92
N ALA A 51 -15.71 7.92 -1.81
CA ALA A 51 -16.72 6.87 -1.99
C ALA A 51 -16.06 5.56 -2.44
N VAL A 52 -16.73 4.44 -2.18
CA VAL A 52 -16.35 3.14 -2.74
C VAL A 52 -16.33 3.24 -4.27
N GLY A 53 -15.30 2.67 -4.91
CA GLY A 53 -15.10 2.73 -6.36
C GLY A 53 -14.35 3.97 -6.85
N GLU A 54 -14.15 4.98 -6.00
CA GLU A 54 -13.39 6.19 -6.34
C GLU A 54 -11.90 6.03 -6.00
N TYR A 55 -11.05 6.71 -6.78
CA TYR A 55 -9.62 6.81 -6.48
C TYR A 55 -9.41 7.56 -5.17
N TRP A 56 -8.46 7.11 -4.36
CA TRP A 56 -8.08 7.70 -3.08
C TRP A 56 -6.75 8.44 -3.20
N PRO A 57 -6.78 9.78 -3.33
CA PRO A 57 -5.57 10.59 -3.50
C PRO A 57 -4.58 10.38 -2.35
N GLY A 58 -3.34 10.03 -2.71
CA GLY A 58 -2.26 9.79 -1.77
C GLY A 58 -2.31 8.42 -1.11
N GLN A 59 -3.18 7.51 -1.56
CA GLN A 59 -3.28 6.14 -1.08
C GLN A 59 -3.02 5.10 -2.19
N GLY A 60 -2.73 5.54 -3.42
CA GLY A 60 -2.20 4.68 -4.48
C GLY A 60 -3.22 3.77 -5.15
N GLY A 61 -4.52 4.02 -4.98
CA GLY A 61 -5.54 3.19 -5.59
C GLY A 61 -6.98 3.57 -5.25
N ILE A 62 -7.88 2.64 -5.52
CA ILE A 62 -9.33 2.78 -5.47
C ILE A 62 -9.86 2.27 -4.14
N ASN A 63 -10.78 3.01 -3.52
CA ASN A 63 -11.43 2.59 -2.29
C ASN A 63 -12.31 1.34 -2.52
N GLY A 64 -11.83 0.18 -2.07
CA GLY A 64 -12.52 -1.10 -2.10
C GLY A 64 -13.49 -1.33 -0.92
N GLY A 65 -13.61 -0.36 -0.02
CA GLY A 65 -14.52 -0.37 1.12
C GLY A 65 -13.92 -0.88 2.42
N PHE A 66 -14.68 -0.68 3.49
CA PHE A 66 -14.31 -1.00 4.86
C PHE A 66 -14.41 -2.49 5.16
N VAL A 67 -13.42 -3.00 5.89
CA VAL A 67 -13.34 -4.36 6.43
C VAL A 67 -13.33 -4.25 7.95
N SER A 68 -14.35 -4.82 8.60
CA SER A 68 -14.35 -4.96 10.07
C SER A 68 -13.15 -5.79 10.54
N ALA A 69 -12.68 -5.54 11.77
CA ALA A 69 -11.59 -6.31 12.37
C ALA A 69 -11.90 -7.83 12.35
N ARG A 70 -10.87 -8.64 12.08
CA ARG A 70 -10.97 -10.11 12.02
C ARG A 70 -9.77 -10.74 12.70
N GLY A 71 -10.00 -11.40 13.85
CA GLY A 71 -8.92 -11.94 14.66
C GLY A 71 -7.93 -10.84 15.04
N ASP A 72 -6.66 -11.04 14.70
CA ASP A 72 -5.57 -10.11 14.99
C ASP A 72 -5.40 -9.01 13.93
N VAL A 73 -6.20 -9.00 12.86
CA VAL A 73 -6.17 -7.95 11.83
C VAL A 73 -7.14 -6.84 12.23
N PRO A 74 -6.67 -5.61 12.51
CA PRO A 74 -7.53 -4.48 12.82
C PRO A 74 -8.46 -4.12 11.66
N ALA A 75 -9.50 -3.36 11.97
CA ALA A 75 -10.37 -2.80 10.94
C ALA A 75 -9.57 -1.91 9.98
N HIS A 76 -9.87 -2.02 8.68
CA HIS A 76 -9.10 -1.35 7.64
C HIS A 76 -9.95 -1.14 6.39
N TYR A 77 -9.49 -0.29 5.49
CA TYR A 77 -9.97 -0.23 4.12
C TYR A 77 -9.11 -1.09 3.21
N LEU A 78 -9.74 -1.75 2.25
CA LEU A 78 -9.02 -2.28 1.08
C LEU A 78 -8.85 -1.16 0.08
N ILE A 79 -7.64 -1.04 -0.47
CA ILE A 79 -7.37 -0.12 -1.57
C ILE A 79 -6.84 -0.96 -2.74
N PHE A 80 -7.65 -1.13 -3.77
CA PHE A 80 -7.25 -1.85 -4.98
C PHE A 80 -6.37 -0.94 -5.84
N ALA A 81 -5.32 -1.49 -6.45
CA ALA A 81 -4.55 -0.75 -7.43
C ALA A 81 -5.45 -0.19 -8.54
N GLU A 82 -5.11 0.98 -9.08
CA GLU A 82 -5.86 1.57 -10.19
C GLU A 82 -5.83 0.67 -11.44
N LYS A 83 -4.73 -0.06 -11.63
CA LYS A 83 -4.47 -0.89 -12.81
C LYS A 83 -4.10 -2.30 -12.40
N ASP A 84 -4.45 -3.24 -13.28
CA ASP A 84 -3.92 -4.58 -13.19
C ASP A 84 -2.44 -4.61 -13.58
N VAL A 85 -1.72 -5.60 -13.06
CA VAL A 85 -0.27 -5.79 -13.31
C VAL A 85 0.02 -6.97 -14.25
N GLY A 86 -0.93 -7.26 -15.14
CA GLY A 86 -0.79 -8.29 -16.16
C GLY A 86 -1.30 -9.68 -15.75
N ASN A 87 -1.01 -10.67 -16.59
CA ASN A 87 -1.38 -12.06 -16.38
C ASN A 87 -0.14 -12.85 -15.92
N HIS A 88 -0.30 -13.64 -14.86
CA HIS A 88 0.82 -14.36 -14.24
C HIS A 88 0.36 -15.74 -13.77
N GLU A 89 1.30 -16.69 -13.74
CA GLU A 89 1.06 -17.96 -13.05
C GLU A 89 0.91 -17.74 -11.54
N TRP A 90 0.07 -18.55 -10.90
CA TRP A 90 0.02 -18.60 -9.43
C TRP A 90 1.31 -19.21 -8.87
N GLY A 91 1.93 -20.16 -9.57
CA GLY A 91 3.25 -20.71 -9.26
C GLY A 91 3.26 -21.97 -8.39
N ASN A 92 4.41 -22.64 -8.27
CA ASN A 92 4.62 -23.85 -7.44
C ASN A 92 3.54 -24.94 -7.58
N ARG A 93 3.15 -25.28 -8.83
CA ARG A 93 2.18 -26.34 -9.08
C ARG A 93 2.66 -27.69 -8.53
N GLY A 94 1.78 -28.41 -7.83
CA GLY A 94 2.07 -29.70 -7.22
C GLY A 94 2.60 -29.63 -5.79
N LYS A 95 2.76 -28.43 -5.22
CA LYS A 95 3.16 -28.21 -3.83
C LYS A 95 2.04 -27.51 -3.04
N ASP A 96 1.78 -27.99 -1.83
CA ASP A 96 0.95 -27.25 -0.88
C ASP A 96 1.72 -26.02 -0.36
N SER A 97 0.98 -24.97 -0.02
CA SER A 97 1.50 -23.73 0.57
C SER A 97 0.67 -23.40 1.80
N GLY A 98 1.25 -22.69 2.76
CA GLY A 98 0.52 -22.17 3.92
C GLY A 98 -0.50 -21.08 3.57
N ALA A 99 -0.41 -20.49 2.37
CA ALA A 99 -1.26 -19.41 1.86
C ALA A 99 -2.71 -19.85 1.60
N THR A 100 -3.46 -20.17 2.65
CA THR A 100 -4.80 -20.77 2.56
C THR A 100 -5.92 -19.87 3.05
N SER A 101 -5.59 -18.74 3.69
CA SER A 101 -6.59 -17.81 4.25
C SER A 101 -7.50 -17.29 3.13
N LYS A 102 -8.80 -17.19 3.42
CA LYS A 102 -9.77 -16.64 2.46
C LYS A 102 -10.00 -15.15 2.64
N THR A 103 -9.52 -14.57 3.74
CA THR A 103 -9.81 -13.19 4.14
C THR A 103 -8.57 -12.40 4.47
N ASP A 104 -7.37 -13.01 4.37
CA ASP A 104 -6.11 -12.34 4.66
C ASP A 104 -5.11 -12.54 3.52
N GLY A 105 -5.23 -11.70 2.48
CA GLY A 105 -4.36 -11.78 1.32
C GLY A 105 -2.94 -11.33 1.61
N HIS A 106 -2.76 -10.44 2.57
CA HIS A 106 -1.44 -9.98 3.00
C HIS A 106 -0.64 -11.13 3.63
N ALA A 107 -1.23 -11.84 4.60
CA ALA A 107 -0.59 -13.00 5.22
C ALA A 107 -0.30 -14.12 4.21
N ASN A 108 -1.24 -14.39 3.29
CA ASN A 108 -1.01 -15.33 2.20
C ASN A 108 0.16 -14.89 1.32
N SER A 109 0.19 -13.63 0.89
CA SER A 109 1.21 -13.14 -0.03
C SER A 109 2.60 -13.19 0.59
N LEU A 110 2.75 -12.86 1.89
CA LEU A 110 4.02 -13.06 2.60
C LEU A 110 4.50 -14.51 2.58
N ILE A 111 3.59 -15.48 2.72
CA ILE A 111 3.92 -16.91 2.61
C ILE A 111 4.36 -17.24 1.18
N LEU A 112 3.61 -16.78 0.16
CA LEU A 112 3.95 -17.02 -1.24
C LEU A 112 5.31 -16.41 -1.63
N LEU A 113 5.61 -15.20 -1.17
CA LEU A 113 6.90 -14.56 -1.41
C LEU A 113 8.04 -15.35 -0.75
N ALA A 114 7.81 -15.87 0.47
CA ALA A 114 8.79 -16.70 1.18
C ALA A 114 8.98 -18.09 0.54
N ASP A 115 7.91 -18.70 0.01
CA ASP A 115 7.96 -19.98 -0.71
C ASP A 115 8.73 -19.85 -2.05
N GLY A 116 8.74 -18.64 -2.64
CA GLY A 116 9.38 -18.35 -3.93
C GLY A 116 8.64 -18.97 -5.11
N ASP A 117 8.97 -18.59 -6.35
CA ASP A 117 8.32 -19.12 -7.57
C ASP A 117 6.78 -18.93 -7.59
N HIS A 118 6.35 -17.73 -7.18
CA HIS A 118 4.95 -17.28 -7.20
C HIS A 118 4.80 -15.97 -8.00
N PRO A 119 4.87 -16.01 -9.35
CA PRO A 119 4.89 -14.80 -10.18
C PRO A 119 3.72 -13.83 -9.93
N ALA A 120 2.50 -14.34 -9.72
CA ALA A 120 1.35 -13.51 -9.41
C ALA A 120 1.49 -12.74 -8.08
N ALA A 121 2.09 -13.35 -7.06
CA ALA A 121 2.34 -12.68 -5.78
C ALA A 121 3.47 -11.64 -5.91
N ASN A 122 4.56 -12.01 -6.61
CA ASN A 122 5.67 -11.10 -6.89
C ASN A 122 5.20 -9.86 -7.65
N ALA A 123 4.39 -10.03 -8.70
CA ALA A 123 3.88 -8.91 -9.49
C ALA A 123 3.00 -7.95 -8.66
N ALA A 124 2.29 -8.46 -7.65
CA ALA A 124 1.51 -7.63 -6.74
C ALA A 124 2.39 -6.90 -5.72
N ASP A 125 3.44 -7.55 -5.21
CA ASP A 125 4.41 -7.01 -4.26
C ASP A 125 5.30 -5.92 -4.91
N ASP A 126 5.69 -6.11 -6.18
CA ASP A 126 6.49 -5.15 -6.95
C ASP A 126 5.70 -3.87 -7.32
N TYR A 127 4.39 -3.85 -7.13
CA TYR A 127 3.56 -2.70 -7.48
C TYR A 127 3.73 -1.56 -6.47
N ALA A 128 3.94 -0.35 -7.00
CA ALA A 128 4.00 0.87 -6.21
C ALA A 128 3.17 1.99 -6.83
N ALA A 129 2.49 2.77 -5.98
CA ALA A 129 1.67 3.92 -6.38
C ALA A 129 1.56 4.93 -5.22
N ASP A 130 1.52 6.23 -5.54
CA ASP A 130 1.47 7.32 -4.56
C ASP A 130 2.49 7.22 -3.41
N GLY A 131 3.68 6.67 -3.67
CA GLY A 131 4.72 6.48 -2.66
C GLY A 131 4.53 5.27 -1.74
N HIS A 132 3.53 4.44 -2.01
CA HIS A 132 3.27 3.19 -1.32
C HIS A 132 3.77 1.98 -2.10
N SER A 133 4.29 0.97 -1.39
CA SER A 133 4.83 -0.29 -1.97
C SER A 133 4.48 -1.53 -1.13
N ASP A 134 3.46 -1.45 -0.28
CA ASP A 134 2.95 -2.53 0.59
C ASP A 134 1.66 -3.14 -0.01
N PHE A 135 1.67 -3.32 -1.33
CA PHE A 135 0.60 -4.02 -2.05
C PHE A 135 0.83 -5.53 -2.02
N PHE A 136 -0.24 -6.31 -2.15
CA PHE A 136 -0.22 -7.76 -2.08
C PHE A 136 -1.31 -8.36 -2.98
N LEU A 137 -1.23 -9.68 -3.21
CA LEU A 137 -2.24 -10.41 -3.97
C LEU A 137 -3.47 -10.67 -3.07
N PRO A 138 -4.67 -10.16 -3.42
CA PRO A 138 -5.86 -10.28 -2.57
C PRO A 138 -6.24 -11.74 -2.30
N ALA A 139 -6.77 -12.03 -1.12
CA ALA A 139 -7.44 -13.30 -0.83
C ALA A 139 -8.81 -13.39 -1.53
N ALA A 140 -9.37 -14.59 -1.59
CA ALA A 140 -10.62 -14.84 -2.31
C ALA A 140 -11.79 -13.93 -1.86
N ALA A 141 -11.96 -13.71 -0.56
CA ALA A 141 -13.02 -12.84 -0.04
C ALA A 141 -12.72 -11.35 -0.23
N GLU A 142 -11.44 -10.96 -0.31
CA GLU A 142 -11.05 -9.57 -0.61
C GLU A 142 -11.40 -9.25 -2.09
N LEU A 143 -11.17 -10.16 -3.03
CA LEU A 143 -11.67 -10.02 -4.41
C LEU A 143 -13.20 -9.95 -4.47
N TYR A 144 -13.89 -10.80 -3.73
CA TYR A 144 -15.35 -10.79 -3.68
C TYR A 144 -15.90 -9.46 -3.15
N GLN A 145 -15.22 -8.85 -2.19
CA GLN A 145 -15.55 -7.49 -1.76
C GLN A 145 -15.38 -6.48 -2.89
N GLY A 146 -14.30 -6.56 -3.68
CA GLY A 146 -14.13 -5.74 -4.88
C GLY A 146 -15.32 -5.85 -5.83
N TRP A 147 -15.78 -7.07 -6.11
CA TRP A 147 -16.95 -7.31 -6.96
C TRP A 147 -18.27 -6.80 -6.37
N LEU A 148 -18.46 -6.93 -5.05
CA LEU A 148 -19.67 -6.45 -4.38
C LEU A 148 -19.75 -4.92 -4.41
N ASN A 149 -18.60 -4.26 -4.27
CA ASN A 149 -18.52 -2.84 -3.96
C ASN A 149 -18.26 -1.97 -5.18
N CYS A 150 -17.40 -2.42 -6.09
CA CYS A 150 -16.91 -1.64 -7.22
C CYS A 150 -16.52 -2.55 -8.40
N PRO A 151 -17.41 -3.42 -8.90
CA PRO A 151 -17.07 -4.39 -9.94
C PRO A 151 -16.56 -3.71 -11.22
N GLU A 152 -17.06 -2.51 -11.54
CA GLU A 152 -16.72 -1.73 -12.73
C GLU A 152 -15.25 -1.32 -12.85
N VAL A 153 -14.48 -1.34 -11.75
CA VAL A 153 -13.05 -0.98 -11.79
C VAL A 153 -12.16 -2.15 -12.20
N PHE A 154 -12.74 -3.35 -12.33
CA PHE A 154 -12.09 -4.57 -12.78
C PHE A 154 -12.48 -4.89 -14.22
N ALA A 155 -11.58 -5.53 -14.97
CA ALA A 155 -11.92 -6.15 -16.24
C ALA A 155 -12.98 -7.26 -16.05
N GLN A 156 -13.97 -7.28 -16.92
CA GLN A 156 -15.16 -8.14 -16.80
C GLN A 156 -15.03 -9.48 -17.54
N ASP A 157 -14.07 -9.58 -18.46
CA ASP A 157 -13.90 -10.68 -19.41
C ASP A 157 -12.75 -11.63 -19.04
N CYS A 158 -12.19 -11.50 -17.83
CA CYS A 158 -11.06 -12.31 -17.38
C CYS A 158 -11.19 -12.77 -15.92
N TRP A 159 -10.47 -13.85 -15.61
CA TRP A 159 -10.33 -14.37 -14.25
C TRP A 159 -9.18 -13.69 -13.51
N TYR A 160 -9.42 -13.38 -12.24
CA TYR A 160 -8.42 -12.85 -11.32
C TYR A 160 -7.90 -13.94 -10.39
N TRP A 161 -6.59 -13.95 -10.18
CA TRP A 161 -5.99 -14.76 -9.13
C TRP A 161 -6.28 -14.19 -7.75
N SER A 162 -6.62 -15.06 -6.80
CA SER A 162 -6.43 -14.78 -5.39
C SER A 162 -5.13 -15.40 -4.87
N SER A 163 -4.63 -14.90 -3.75
CA SER A 163 -3.52 -15.52 -3.00
C SER A 163 -3.93 -16.77 -2.23
N SER A 164 -5.23 -17.09 -2.19
CA SER A 164 -5.76 -18.22 -1.46
C SER A 164 -5.56 -19.53 -2.26
N GLN A 165 -4.70 -20.40 -1.76
CA GLN A 165 -4.58 -21.76 -2.26
C GLN A 165 -5.87 -22.56 -2.00
N ARG A 166 -6.23 -23.43 -2.96
CA ARG A 166 -7.26 -24.46 -2.82
C ARG A 166 -6.64 -25.83 -2.57
N SER A 167 -5.56 -26.16 -3.26
CA SER A 167 -4.80 -27.41 -3.12
C SER A 167 -3.40 -27.25 -3.69
N ALA A 168 -2.57 -28.29 -3.57
CA ALA A 168 -1.30 -28.41 -4.28
C ALA A 168 -1.37 -28.05 -5.78
N TYR A 169 -2.51 -28.29 -6.46
CA TYR A 169 -2.65 -28.10 -7.90
C TYR A 169 -3.39 -26.83 -8.32
N GLY A 170 -4.19 -26.23 -7.43
CA GLY A 170 -5.05 -25.11 -7.79
C GLY A 170 -5.20 -24.04 -6.72
N ALA A 171 -5.53 -22.84 -7.16
CA ALA A 171 -5.81 -21.68 -6.32
C ALA A 171 -7.17 -21.07 -6.67
N PHE A 172 -7.75 -20.31 -5.74
CA PHE A 172 -9.04 -19.67 -5.95
C PHE A 172 -8.94 -18.52 -6.94
N VAL A 173 -9.98 -18.37 -7.75
CA VAL A 173 -10.11 -17.34 -8.79
C VAL A 173 -11.49 -16.69 -8.72
N MET A 174 -11.60 -15.50 -9.29
CA MET A 174 -12.87 -14.80 -9.44
C MET A 174 -13.03 -14.18 -10.83
N LEU A 175 -14.20 -14.35 -11.44
CA LEU A 175 -14.65 -13.64 -12.64
C LEU A 175 -15.57 -12.50 -12.22
N PHE A 176 -15.26 -11.28 -12.67
CA PHE A 176 -16.02 -10.10 -12.25
C PHE A 176 -17.32 -9.88 -13.04
N GLY A 177 -17.41 -10.38 -14.27
CA GLY A 177 -18.60 -10.22 -15.12
C GLY A 177 -19.91 -10.72 -14.50
N ASP A 178 -19.86 -11.78 -13.69
CA ASP A 178 -21.02 -12.39 -13.03
C ASP A 178 -20.80 -12.72 -11.54
N GLY A 179 -19.61 -12.43 -11.00
CA GLY A 179 -19.27 -12.70 -9.60
C GLY A 179 -18.92 -14.16 -9.32
N LEU A 180 -18.62 -14.95 -10.35
CA LEU A 180 -18.34 -16.37 -10.19
C LEU A 180 -16.98 -16.60 -9.51
N GLN A 181 -17.01 -17.32 -8.38
CA GLN A 181 -15.81 -17.84 -7.73
C GLN A 181 -15.55 -19.30 -8.11
N GLY A 182 -14.29 -19.60 -8.40
CA GLY A 182 -13.86 -20.94 -8.81
C GLY A 182 -12.46 -21.25 -8.34
N ASN A 183 -11.85 -22.26 -8.94
CA ASN A 183 -10.42 -22.53 -8.79
C ASN A 183 -9.86 -23.03 -10.13
N TYR A 184 -8.63 -22.63 -10.43
CA TYR A 184 -7.91 -23.03 -11.63
C TYR A 184 -6.54 -23.60 -11.30
N GLY A 185 -5.95 -24.30 -12.28
CA GLY A 185 -4.60 -24.83 -12.18
C GLY A 185 -3.58 -23.71 -12.02
N LYS A 186 -2.63 -23.88 -11.11
CA LYS A 186 -1.64 -22.84 -10.75
C LYS A 186 -0.71 -22.39 -11.88
N SER A 187 -0.61 -23.20 -12.94
CA SER A 187 0.16 -22.90 -14.16
C SER A 187 -0.62 -22.10 -15.20
N ASN A 188 -1.87 -21.70 -14.91
CA ASN A 188 -2.61 -20.79 -15.77
C ASN A 188 -2.15 -19.34 -15.51
N GLU A 189 -1.95 -18.58 -16.58
CA GLU A 189 -1.64 -17.15 -16.49
C GLU A 189 -2.94 -16.35 -16.40
N LEU A 190 -3.28 -15.87 -15.20
CA LEU A 190 -4.52 -15.11 -14.95
C LEU A 190 -4.21 -13.72 -14.40
N ARG A 191 -5.22 -12.85 -14.43
CA ARG A 191 -5.08 -11.44 -14.11
C ARG A 191 -4.72 -11.21 -12.64
N VAL A 192 -3.84 -10.26 -12.39
CA VAL A 192 -3.46 -9.82 -11.05
C VAL A 192 -3.87 -8.36 -10.84
N ARG A 193 -4.69 -8.13 -9.81
CA ARG A 193 -4.98 -6.80 -9.27
C ARG A 193 -4.38 -6.70 -7.87
N PRO A 194 -3.29 -5.93 -7.68
CA PRO A 194 -2.73 -5.70 -6.36
C PRO A 194 -3.73 -4.97 -5.45
N VAL A 195 -3.66 -5.24 -4.15
CA VAL A 195 -4.45 -4.56 -3.12
C VAL A 195 -3.56 -4.22 -1.93
N ARG A 196 -3.86 -3.15 -1.20
CA ARG A 196 -3.20 -2.81 0.07
C ARG A 196 -4.25 -2.61 1.17
N ARG A 197 -3.78 -2.49 2.41
CA ARG A 197 -4.61 -2.11 3.57
C ARG A 197 -4.31 -0.69 4.02
N PHE A 198 -5.36 0.04 4.39
CA PHE A 198 -5.24 1.29 5.12
C PHE A 198 -5.96 1.19 6.46
N PHE A 199 -5.20 1.24 7.54
CA PHE A 199 -5.69 1.13 8.91
C PHE A 199 -6.08 2.52 9.44
N ILE A 200 -7.20 2.58 10.18
CA ILE A 200 -7.71 3.80 10.83
C ILE A 200 -7.52 3.76 12.34
#